data_AF-A0A4S3JC07-F1
#
_entry.id   AF-A0A4S3JC07-F1
#
_cell.length_a   1.000
_cell.length_b   1.000
_cell.length_c   1.000
_cell.angle_alpha   90.00
_cell.angle_beta   90.00
_cell.angle_gamma   90.00
#
_symmetry.space_group_name_H-M   'P 1'
#
loop_
_entity.id
_entity.type
_entity.pdbx_description
1 polymer ?
#
loop_
_entity_poly.entity_id
_entity_poly.type
_entity_poly.pdbx_seq_one_letter_code
_entity_poly.pdbx_strand_id
1 'polypeptide(L)'
;MNIVDDLQRSSGKPDYALLADQRNLVHYSLMSLPTASQLEGFSSYEDPDIIYEACRLAGFIYSVGVVFPMPAQSSPLAQLASLLKGVIEMSNLRTTWAHHHAQVVLLWVLTLGGIAAEQRPERQWFTTMLGKTAQYCHLTGWAELRAMLRLVVWYDPACDQPGQNLWLDVERLFASL
;
A
#
# COMPACT_ATOMS: atom_id res chain seq x y z
N MET A 1 18.92 -2.95 18.07
CA MET A 1 18.72 -1.55 18.47
C MET A 1 18.28 -0.81 17.22
N ASN A 2 17.11 -0.18 17.21
CA ASN A 2 16.55 0.42 16.00
C ASN A 2 17.28 1.74 15.71
N ILE A 3 17.66 2.02 14.45
CA ILE A 3 18.34 3.27 14.05
C ILE A 3 17.56 4.51 14.50
N VAL A 4 16.23 4.41 14.53
CA VAL A 4 15.34 5.46 15.01
C VAL A 4 15.53 5.74 16.51
N ASP A 5 15.74 4.69 17.32
CA ASP A 5 15.92 4.83 18.77
C ASP A 5 17.29 5.45 19.10
N ASP A 6 18.33 5.15 18.32
CA ASP A 6 19.66 5.74 18.49
C ASP A 6 19.70 7.21 18.07
N LEU A 7 18.98 7.57 17.01
CA LEU A 7 18.85 8.96 16.56
C LEU A 7 18.05 9.83 17.54
N GLN A 8 17.06 9.27 18.22
CA GLN A 8 16.31 9.98 19.26
C GLN A 8 17.10 10.15 20.56
N ARG A 9 18.06 9.25 20.85
CA ARG A 9 18.88 9.28 22.06
C ARG A 9 20.18 10.06 21.92
N SER A 10 20.68 10.28 20.70
CA SER A 10 21.93 11.02 20.50
C SER A 10 21.67 12.54 20.58
N SER A 11 22.35 13.24 21.49
CA SER A 11 22.41 14.72 21.51
C SER A 11 23.28 15.31 20.39
N GLY A 12 23.74 14.49 19.44
CA GLY A 12 24.50 14.89 18.25
C GLY A 12 23.60 15.09 17.04
N LYS A 13 24.07 15.85 16.05
CA LYS A 13 23.35 15.96 14.77
C LYS A 13 23.22 14.56 14.14
N PRO A 14 22.04 14.19 13.60
CA PRO A 14 21.86 12.94 12.87
C PRO A 14 22.91 12.78 11.77
N ASP A 15 23.44 11.57 11.59
CA ASP A 15 24.23 11.25 10.40
C ASP A 15 23.29 11.14 9.19
N TYR A 16 23.12 12.26 8.49
CA TYR A 16 22.27 12.36 7.32
C TYR A 16 22.77 11.49 6.15
N ALA A 17 24.07 11.21 6.07
CA ALA A 17 24.61 10.35 5.02
C ALA A 17 24.18 8.90 5.27
N LEU A 18 24.34 8.42 6.51
CA LEU A 18 23.87 7.09 6.90
C LEU A 18 22.36 6.93 6.68
N LEU A 19 21.56 7.94 7.04
CA LEU A 19 20.11 7.93 6.81
C LEU A 19 19.76 7.88 5.31
N ALA A 20 20.47 8.64 4.48
CA ALA A 20 20.27 8.62 3.04
C ALA A 20 20.63 7.24 2.44
N ASP A 21 21.72 6.63 2.91
CA ASP A 21 22.13 5.30 2.46
C ASP A 21 21.10 4.22 2.85
N GLN A 22 20.62 4.23 4.09
CA GLN A 22 19.58 3.29 4.52
C GLN A 22 18.28 3.45 3.72
N ARG A 23 17.84 4.69 3.49
CA ARG A 23 16.69 4.97 2.62
C ARG A 23 16.90 4.44 1.20
N ASN A 24 18.08 4.69 0.62
CA ASN A 24 18.41 4.24 -0.73
C ASN A 24 18.43 2.70 -0.81
N LEU A 25 18.96 2.01 0.21
CA LEU A 25 18.95 0.56 0.31
C LEU A 25 17.52 0.01 0.38
N VAL A 26 16.65 0.56 1.24
CA VAL A 26 15.24 0.15 1.31
C VAL A 26 14.54 0.36 -0.04
N HIS A 27 14.74 1.52 -0.66
CA HIS A 27 14.16 1.82 -1.96
C HIS A 27 14.65 0.83 -3.03
N TYR A 28 15.95 0.59 -3.11
CA TYR A 28 16.56 -0.36 -4.04
C TYR A 28 16.06 -1.79 -3.81
N SER A 29 16.01 -2.25 -2.56
CA SER A 29 15.52 -3.59 -2.22
C SER A 29 14.08 -3.79 -2.65
N LEU A 30 13.20 -2.81 -2.42
CA LEU A 30 11.82 -2.87 -2.90
C LEU A 30 11.77 -2.90 -4.42
N MET A 31 12.42 -1.95 -5.11
CA MET A 31 12.39 -1.87 -6.57
C MET A 31 13.02 -3.07 -7.28
N SER A 32 13.88 -3.83 -6.60
CA SER A 32 14.55 -5.02 -7.13
C SER A 32 13.77 -6.31 -6.90
N LEU A 33 12.57 -6.26 -6.30
CA LEU A 33 11.73 -7.44 -6.13
C LEU A 33 11.33 -8.01 -7.51
N PRO A 34 11.55 -9.32 -7.76
CA PRO A 34 11.21 -9.95 -9.03
C PRO A 34 9.69 -9.96 -9.24
N THR A 35 9.24 -10.02 -10.48
CA THR A 35 7.81 -10.22 -10.80
C THR A 35 7.37 -11.62 -10.39
N ALA A 36 6.07 -11.84 -10.16
CA ALA A 36 5.55 -13.17 -9.82
C ALA A 36 5.98 -14.26 -10.83
N SER A 37 5.99 -13.94 -12.13
CA SER A 37 6.42 -14.85 -13.21
C SER A 37 7.88 -15.28 -13.16
N GLN A 38 8.73 -14.58 -12.39
CA GLN A 38 10.15 -14.89 -12.22
C GLN A 38 10.42 -15.77 -10.99
N LEU A 39 9.39 -16.04 -10.18
CA LEU A 39 9.50 -16.82 -8.96
C LEU A 39 8.92 -18.22 -9.17
N GLU A 40 9.59 -19.21 -8.59
CA GLU A 40 9.12 -20.59 -8.53
C GLU A 40 8.56 -20.90 -7.13
N GLY A 41 7.63 -21.84 -7.03
CA GLY A 41 7.28 -22.48 -5.75
C GLY A 41 6.16 -21.83 -4.94
N PHE A 42 5.27 -21.06 -5.56
CA PHE A 42 4.06 -20.59 -4.89
C PHE A 42 3.00 -21.72 -4.72
N SER A 43 3.30 -22.72 -3.90
CA SER A 43 2.46 -23.93 -3.76
C SER A 43 1.45 -23.87 -2.59
N SER A 44 1.44 -22.78 -1.81
CA SER A 44 0.76 -22.73 -0.50
C SER A 44 -0.59 -21.99 -0.47
N TYR A 45 -1.01 -21.29 -1.53
CA TYR A 45 -2.29 -20.57 -1.60
C TYR A 45 -2.96 -20.78 -2.98
N GLU A 46 -4.25 -20.40 -3.11
CA GLU A 46 -4.89 -20.18 -4.42
C GLU A 46 -4.46 -18.81 -4.96
N ASP A 47 -4.03 -18.76 -6.23
CA ASP A 47 -3.46 -17.57 -6.89
C ASP A 47 -2.41 -16.76 -6.08
N PRO A 48 -1.41 -17.40 -5.45
CA PRO A 48 -0.39 -16.75 -4.63
C PRO A 48 0.42 -15.69 -5.40
N ASP A 49 0.60 -15.92 -6.70
CA ASP A 49 1.23 -15.03 -7.65
C ASP A 49 0.53 -13.66 -7.67
N ILE A 50 -0.80 -13.63 -7.54
CA ILE A 50 -1.59 -12.40 -7.51
C ILE A 50 -1.34 -11.64 -6.21
N ILE A 51 -1.40 -12.31 -5.05
CA ILE A 51 -1.18 -11.65 -3.76
C ILE A 51 0.22 -11.07 -3.72
N TYR A 52 1.22 -11.85 -4.16
CA TYR A 52 2.59 -11.39 -4.25
C TYR A 52 2.72 -10.18 -5.18
N GLU A 53 2.18 -10.25 -6.39
CA GLU A 53 2.31 -9.17 -7.37
C GLU A 53 1.58 -7.89 -6.91
N ALA A 54 0.42 -8.03 -6.27
CA ALA A 54 -0.30 -6.92 -5.66
C ALA A 54 0.51 -6.27 -4.52
N CYS A 55 1.11 -7.10 -3.64
CA CYS A 55 2.02 -6.63 -2.59
C CYS A 55 3.25 -5.92 -3.18
N ARG A 56 3.83 -6.47 -4.24
CA ARG A 56 5.01 -5.92 -4.92
C ARG A 56 4.71 -4.53 -5.47
N LEU A 57 3.61 -4.37 -6.21
CA LEU A 57 3.19 -3.08 -6.78
C LEU A 57 2.77 -2.07 -5.71
N ALA A 58 2.06 -2.49 -4.66
CA ALA A 58 1.75 -1.62 -3.52
C ALA A 58 3.03 -1.21 -2.75
N GLY A 59 4.00 -2.11 -2.63
CA GLY A 59 5.33 -1.81 -2.09
C GLY A 59 6.08 -0.79 -2.95
N PHE A 60 5.91 -0.83 -4.27
CA PHE A 60 6.50 0.18 -5.16
C PHE A 60 5.85 1.55 -4.96
N ILE A 61 4.52 1.59 -4.86
CA ILE A 61 3.77 2.80 -4.53
C ILE A 61 4.26 3.39 -3.20
N TYR A 62 4.38 2.55 -2.16
CA TYR A 62 4.88 2.98 -0.86
C TYR A 62 6.31 3.51 -0.95
N SER A 63 7.18 2.81 -1.67
CA SER A 63 8.57 3.20 -1.84
C SER A 63 8.72 4.56 -2.53
N VAL A 64 7.96 4.78 -3.60
CA VAL A 64 7.99 6.03 -4.40
C VAL A 64 7.25 7.18 -3.71
N GLY A 65 6.20 6.90 -2.95
CA GLY A 65 5.38 7.91 -2.29
C GLY A 65 5.89 8.31 -0.90
N VAL A 66 6.63 7.41 -0.23
CA VAL A 66 6.96 7.55 1.20
C VAL A 66 8.46 7.41 1.45
N VAL A 67 9.08 6.31 1.01
CA VAL A 67 10.50 6.05 1.32
C VAL A 67 11.42 7.01 0.57
N PHE A 68 11.21 7.14 -0.73
CA PHE A 68 11.93 8.04 -1.62
C PHE A 68 10.91 8.85 -2.41
N PRO A 69 10.32 9.90 -1.80
CA PRO A 69 9.25 10.68 -2.42
C PRO A 69 9.74 11.36 -3.69
N MET A 70 9.21 10.92 -4.84
CA MET A 70 9.50 11.52 -6.13
C MET A 70 8.61 12.74 -6.39
N PRO A 71 9.10 13.77 -7.11
CA PRO A 71 8.27 14.88 -7.57
C PRO A 71 7.08 14.40 -8.41
N ALA A 72 5.94 15.09 -8.29
CA ALA A 72 4.70 14.71 -8.96
C ALA A 72 4.84 14.56 -10.49
N GLN A 73 5.69 15.38 -11.13
CA GLN A 73 5.86 15.38 -12.59
C GLN A 73 6.58 14.13 -13.11
N SER A 74 7.39 13.48 -12.27
CA SER A 74 8.22 12.31 -12.64
C SER A 74 7.76 11.04 -11.94
N SER A 75 6.67 11.10 -11.16
CA SER A 75 6.26 10.00 -10.32
C SER A 75 5.51 8.92 -11.12
N PRO A 76 5.91 7.63 -11.04
CA PRO A 76 5.21 6.53 -11.68
C PRO A 76 3.92 6.10 -10.96
N LEU A 77 3.49 6.81 -9.91
CA LEU A 77 2.35 6.41 -9.07
C LEU A 77 1.08 6.12 -9.86
N ALA A 78 0.74 6.95 -10.84
CA ALA A 78 -0.46 6.73 -11.65
C ALA A 78 -0.37 5.42 -12.46
N GLN A 79 0.78 5.12 -13.06
CA GLN A 79 1.00 3.87 -13.80
C GLN A 79 0.97 2.67 -12.87
N LEU A 80 1.60 2.78 -11.69
CA LEU A 80 1.60 1.73 -10.68
C LEU A 80 0.18 1.43 -10.17
N ALA A 81 -0.67 2.45 -10.01
CA ALA A 81 -2.06 2.28 -9.64
C ALA A 81 -2.86 1.53 -10.72
N SER A 82 -2.67 1.86 -11.99
CA SER A 82 -3.32 1.14 -13.11
C SER A 82 -2.86 -0.32 -13.20
N LEU A 83 -1.56 -0.59 -13.04
CA LEU A 83 -1.03 -1.95 -13.00
C LEU A 83 -1.59 -2.75 -11.82
N LEU A 84 -1.62 -2.13 -10.64
CA LEU A 84 -2.12 -2.77 -9.43
C LEU A 84 -3.61 -3.11 -9.54
N LYS A 85 -4.41 -2.20 -10.09
CA LYS A 85 -5.81 -2.45 -10.40
C LYS A 85 -5.94 -3.69 -11.30
N GLY A 86 -5.17 -3.76 -12.38
CA GLY A 86 -5.22 -4.89 -13.32
C GLY A 86 -4.92 -6.24 -12.64
N VAL A 87 -3.93 -6.29 -11.74
CA VAL A 87 -3.61 -7.51 -10.97
C VAL A 87 -4.76 -7.94 -10.08
N ILE A 88 -5.39 -7.01 -9.36
CA ILE A 88 -6.51 -7.33 -8.47
C ILE A 88 -7.76 -7.75 -9.27
N GLU A 89 -8.00 -7.16 -10.44
CA GLU A 89 -9.11 -7.53 -11.34
C GLU A 89 -8.99 -8.96 -11.89
N MET A 90 -7.77 -9.51 -11.96
CA MET A 90 -7.54 -10.91 -12.32
C MET A 90 -7.87 -11.90 -11.18
N SER A 91 -8.06 -11.40 -9.96
CA SER A 91 -8.26 -12.24 -8.76
C SER A 91 -9.73 -12.52 -8.47
N ASN A 92 -10.01 -13.66 -7.86
CA ASN A 92 -11.33 -13.89 -7.26
C ASN A 92 -11.30 -13.43 -5.80
N LEU A 93 -11.92 -12.29 -5.53
CA LEU A 93 -11.95 -11.66 -4.21
C LEU A 93 -12.49 -12.55 -3.09
N ARG A 94 -13.35 -13.52 -3.40
CA ARG A 94 -13.94 -14.41 -2.41
C ARG A 94 -13.05 -15.60 -2.05
N THR A 95 -12.10 -15.96 -2.91
CA THR A 95 -11.24 -17.13 -2.71
C THR A 95 -9.79 -16.71 -2.48
N THR A 96 -9.20 -15.95 -3.41
CA THR A 96 -7.82 -15.44 -3.34
C THR A 96 -7.57 -14.67 -2.04
N TRP A 97 -8.56 -13.91 -1.57
CA TRP A 97 -8.45 -13.04 -0.38
C TRP A 97 -9.32 -13.53 0.79
N ALA A 98 -9.69 -14.81 0.83
CA ALA A 98 -10.54 -15.35 1.89
C ALA A 98 -9.86 -15.38 3.26
N HIS A 99 -8.54 -15.56 3.29
CA HIS A 99 -7.78 -15.66 4.53
C HIS A 99 -7.67 -14.30 5.23
N HIS A 100 -7.83 -14.26 6.56
CA HIS A 100 -7.80 -13.01 7.33
C HIS A 100 -6.55 -12.16 7.07
N HIS A 101 -5.35 -12.75 7.06
CA HIS A 101 -4.12 -12.03 6.73
C HIS A 101 -4.11 -11.46 5.29
N ALA A 102 -4.70 -12.17 4.34
CA ALA A 102 -4.84 -11.68 2.97
C ALA A 102 -5.79 -10.46 2.92
N GLN A 103 -6.84 -10.44 3.74
CA GLN A 103 -7.76 -9.28 3.81
C GLN A 103 -7.06 -8.04 4.36
N VAL A 104 -6.23 -8.19 5.40
CA VAL A 104 -5.41 -7.07 5.91
C VAL A 104 -4.52 -6.50 4.81
N VAL A 105 -3.87 -7.38 4.06
CA VAL A 105 -3.04 -7.01 2.91
C VAL A 105 -3.87 -6.36 1.82
N LEU A 106 -5.05 -6.87 1.50
CA LEU A 106 -5.94 -6.31 0.48
C LEU A 106 -6.37 -4.88 0.84
N LEU A 107 -6.74 -4.64 2.10
CA LEU A 107 -7.06 -3.29 2.60
C LEU A 107 -5.87 -2.35 2.41
N TRP A 108 -4.66 -2.81 2.72
CA TRP A 108 -3.44 -2.05 2.53
C TRP A 108 -3.14 -1.74 1.06
N VAL A 109 -3.22 -2.76 0.19
CA VAL A 109 -3.04 -2.64 -1.25
C VAL A 109 -4.06 -1.67 -1.87
N LEU A 110 -5.35 -1.83 -1.55
CA LEU A 110 -6.41 -0.96 -2.07
C LEU A 110 -6.25 0.49 -1.59
N THR A 111 -5.82 0.68 -0.34
CA THR A 111 -5.58 2.02 0.21
C THR A 111 -4.42 2.71 -0.53
N LEU A 112 -3.28 2.04 -0.68
CA LEU A 112 -2.14 2.63 -1.38
C LEU A 112 -2.42 2.85 -2.87
N GLY A 113 -3.07 1.90 -3.54
CA GLY A 113 -3.51 2.05 -4.92
C GLY A 113 -4.49 3.21 -5.10
N GLY A 114 -5.44 3.36 -4.18
CA GLY A 114 -6.36 4.49 -4.15
C GLY A 114 -5.62 5.82 -4.02
N ILE A 115 -4.68 5.93 -3.08
CA ILE A 115 -3.83 7.14 -2.89
C ILE A 115 -3.02 7.42 -4.16
N ALA A 116 -2.40 6.41 -4.77
CA ALA A 116 -1.62 6.57 -5.99
C ALA A 116 -2.46 6.96 -7.22
N ALA A 117 -3.76 6.63 -7.21
CA ALA A 117 -4.73 7.00 -8.22
C ALA A 117 -5.36 8.39 -8.01
N GLU A 118 -4.83 9.24 -7.12
CA GLU A 118 -5.33 10.60 -6.91
C GLU A 118 -5.47 11.38 -8.23
N GLN A 119 -6.64 12.00 -8.46
CA GLN A 119 -6.99 12.69 -9.72
C GLN A 119 -6.95 11.80 -10.98
N ARG A 120 -7.01 10.47 -10.82
CA ARG A 120 -7.09 9.50 -11.92
C ARG A 120 -8.47 8.83 -11.97
N PRO A 121 -8.94 8.41 -13.16
CA PRO A 121 -10.21 7.68 -13.28
C PRO A 121 -10.27 6.41 -12.43
N GLU A 122 -9.13 5.74 -12.20
CA GLU A 122 -9.02 4.52 -11.41
C GLU A 122 -9.36 4.73 -9.93
N ARG A 123 -9.33 5.97 -9.42
CA ARG A 123 -9.64 6.31 -8.02
C ARG A 123 -10.98 5.75 -7.57
N GLN A 124 -12.01 5.89 -8.41
CA GLN A 124 -13.36 5.42 -8.09
C GLN A 124 -13.43 3.89 -7.96
N TRP A 125 -12.63 3.17 -8.74
CA TRP A 125 -12.55 1.72 -8.63
C TRP A 125 -11.93 1.31 -7.29
N PHE A 126 -10.82 1.96 -6.89
CA PHE A 126 -10.20 1.70 -5.59
C PHE A 126 -11.12 2.03 -4.41
N THR A 127 -11.83 3.17 -4.44
CA THR A 127 -12.78 3.53 -3.36
C THR A 127 -13.94 2.54 -3.26
N THR A 128 -14.49 2.12 -4.40
CA THR A 128 -15.56 1.10 -4.45
C THR A 128 -15.09 -0.21 -3.85
N MET A 129 -13.90 -0.67 -4.24
CA MET A 129 -13.34 -1.93 -3.76
C MET A 129 -12.95 -1.86 -2.28
N LEU A 130 -12.32 -0.77 -1.86
CA LEU A 130 -11.95 -0.55 -0.46
C LEU A 130 -13.19 -0.55 0.44
N GLY A 131 -14.26 0.13 0.05
CA GLY A 131 -15.51 0.14 0.83
C GLY A 131 -16.16 -1.23 0.94
N LYS A 132 -16.21 -2.01 -0.14
CA LYS A 132 -16.73 -3.39 -0.10
C LYS A 132 -15.90 -4.29 0.82
N THR A 133 -14.57 -4.20 0.73
CA THR A 133 -13.65 -4.98 1.57
C THR A 133 -13.75 -4.54 3.03
N ALA A 134 -13.88 -3.24 3.30
CA ALA A 134 -14.06 -2.69 4.64
C ALA A 134 -15.37 -3.16 5.29
N GLN A 135 -16.49 -3.12 4.55
CA GLN A 135 -17.77 -3.67 5.01
C GLN A 135 -17.68 -5.17 5.34
N TYR A 136 -17.00 -5.94 4.48
CA TYR A 136 -16.76 -7.36 4.71
C TYR A 136 -15.93 -7.61 5.97
N CYS A 137 -14.95 -6.75 6.26
CA CYS A 137 -14.12 -6.80 7.46
C CYS A 137 -14.76 -6.10 8.68
N HIS A 138 -16.03 -5.68 8.58
CA HIS A 138 -16.76 -4.94 9.61
C HIS A 138 -16.09 -3.64 10.10
N LEU A 139 -15.36 -2.97 9.21
CA LEU A 139 -14.75 -1.67 9.49
C LEU A 139 -15.77 -0.55 9.24
N THR A 140 -15.95 0.31 10.23
CA THR A 140 -16.95 1.38 10.27
C THR A 140 -16.36 2.76 10.08
N GLY A 141 -15.04 2.92 10.20
CA GLY A 141 -14.41 4.22 10.05
C GLY A 141 -12.90 4.19 9.84
N TRP A 142 -12.37 5.37 9.55
CA TRP A 142 -10.95 5.59 9.30
C TRP A 142 -10.04 5.04 10.40
N ALA A 143 -10.41 5.21 11.68
CA ALA A 143 -9.58 4.77 12.80
C ALA A 143 -9.34 3.25 12.79
N GLU A 144 -10.37 2.47 12.45
CA GLU A 144 -10.30 1.01 12.39
C GLU A 144 -9.53 0.56 11.15
N LEU A 145 -9.79 1.18 9.98
CA LEU A 145 -8.99 0.92 8.78
C LEU A 145 -7.50 1.19 9.05
N ARG A 146 -7.17 2.35 9.61
CA ARG A 146 -5.81 2.74 9.96
C ARG A 146 -5.13 1.74 10.91
N ALA A 147 -5.87 1.20 11.89
CA ALA A 147 -5.35 0.17 12.77
C ALA A 147 -4.92 -1.08 11.98
N MET A 148 -5.70 -1.49 10.98
CA MET A 148 -5.36 -2.61 10.10
C MET A 148 -4.15 -2.30 9.20
N LEU A 149 -4.08 -1.09 8.63
CA LEU A 149 -2.98 -0.68 7.74
C LEU A 149 -1.62 -0.70 8.46
N ARG A 150 -1.60 -0.35 9.74
CA ARG A 150 -0.40 -0.38 10.59
C ARG A 150 0.10 -1.80 10.91
N LEU A 151 -0.69 -2.85 10.65
CA LEU A 151 -0.22 -4.23 10.76
C LEU A 151 0.71 -4.64 9.61
N VAL A 152 0.78 -3.85 8.53
CA VAL A 152 1.63 -4.12 7.35
C VAL A 152 2.78 -3.11 7.31
N VAL A 153 2.65 -2.05 6.50
CA VAL A 153 3.61 -0.94 6.47
C VAL A 153 2.86 0.37 6.28
N TRP A 154 3.00 1.26 7.25
CA TRP A 154 2.29 2.53 7.27
C TRP A 154 3.10 3.57 8.03
N TYR A 155 3.37 4.71 7.40
CA TYR A 155 4.06 5.83 8.04
C TYR A 155 3.09 6.99 8.20
N ASP A 156 2.54 7.13 9.40
CA ASP A 156 1.44 8.08 9.68
C ASP A 156 1.67 9.49 9.11
N PRO A 157 2.85 10.13 9.26
CA PRO A 157 3.05 11.51 8.79
C PRO A 157 2.93 11.69 7.28
N ALA A 158 3.23 10.65 6.50
CA ALA A 158 3.09 10.70 5.04
C ALA A 158 1.73 10.17 4.57
N CYS A 159 1.18 9.17 5.27
CA CYS A 159 0.06 8.40 4.77
C CYS A 159 -1.30 8.78 5.37
N ASP A 160 -1.36 9.35 6.58
CA ASP A 160 -2.64 9.59 7.27
C ASP A 160 -3.55 10.56 6.52
N GLN A 161 -3.03 11.71 6.08
CA GLN A 161 -3.85 12.69 5.35
C GLN A 161 -4.38 12.16 4.01
N PRO A 162 -3.56 11.59 3.10
CA PRO A 162 -4.09 11.04 1.86
C PRO A 162 -4.99 9.81 2.10
N GLY A 163 -4.72 8.99 3.11
CA GLY A 163 -5.57 7.87 3.51
C GLY A 163 -6.95 8.32 4.02
N GLN A 164 -7.01 9.36 4.84
CA GLN A 164 -8.26 9.97 5.29
C GLN A 164 -9.06 10.54 4.12
N ASN A 165 -8.39 11.23 3.20
CA ASN A 165 -9.04 11.77 2.00
C ASN A 165 -9.68 10.64 1.16
N LEU A 166 -8.97 9.52 0.99
CA LEU A 166 -9.50 8.33 0.33
C LEU A 166 -10.69 7.74 1.09
N TRP A 167 -10.62 7.67 2.41
CA TRP A 167 -11.72 7.16 3.23
C TRP A 167 -12.97 8.05 3.14
N LEU A 168 -12.82 9.37 3.11
CA LEU A 168 -13.93 10.29 2.88
C LEU A 168 -14.62 10.05 1.53
N ASP A 169 -13.87 9.67 0.50
CA ASP A 169 -14.45 9.28 -0.80
C ASP A 169 -15.27 7.98 -0.69
N VAL A 170 -14.81 7.02 0.12
CA VAL A 170 -15.57 5.81 0.45
C VAL A 170 -16.86 6.16 1.18
N GLU A 171 -16.80 6.97 2.23
CA GLU A 171 -17.97 7.38 3.00
C GLU A 171 -19.02 8.08 2.12
N ARG A 172 -18.59 8.98 1.22
CA ARG A 172 -19.48 9.66 0.27
C ARG A 172 -20.13 8.68 -0.70
N LEU A 173 -19.36 7.73 -1.23
CA LEU A 173 -19.86 6.74 -2.18
C LEU A 173 -20.96 5.87 -1.55
N PHE A 174 -20.73 5.38 -0.32
CA PHE A 174 -21.66 4.48 0.36
C PHE A 174 -22.82 5.19 1.07
N ALA A 175 -22.71 6.49 1.35
CA ALA A 175 -23.85 7.30 1.78
C ALA A 175 -24.84 7.63 0.64
N SER A 176 -24.42 7.46 -0.62
CA SER A 176 -25.23 7.74 -1.81
C SER A 176 -25.99 6.53 -2.38
N LEU A 177 -25.84 5.36 -1.76
CA LEU A 177 -26.49 4.09 -2.11
C LEU A 177 -27.65 3.78 -1.14
#